data_AF-A0A969NJU4-F1
#
_entry.id   AF-A0A969NJU4-F1
#
_cell.length_a   1.000
_cell.length_b   1.000
_cell.length_c   1.000
_cell.angle_alpha   90.00
_cell.angle_beta   90.00
_cell.angle_gamma   90.00
#
_symmetry.space_group_name_H-M   'P 1'
#
loop_
_entity.id
_entity.type
_entity.pdbx_description
1 polymer ?
#
loop_
_entity_poly.entity_id
_entity_poly.type
_entity_poly.pdbx_seq_one_letter_code
_entity_poly.pdbx_strand_id
1 'polypeptide(L)'
;MGDFNLLDEIYFTGRDKYKSIQSLLSKGLIMKIAAEIYTSNFEADPSDIIRRNLFQIIAEKFPGSLISHRSAFELAPFQDNIFVTSKYTDKYQLPGVTVNLLKGFGPITGDGYMFGAAFS
;
A
#
# COMPACT_ATOMS: atom_id res chain seq x y z
N MET A 1 -1.69 -9.83 16.55
CA MET A 1 -2.09 -8.41 16.67
C MET A 1 -0.85 -7.63 16.28
N GLY A 2 -0.77 -7.12 15.04
CA GLY A 2 0.49 -6.59 14.51
C GLY A 2 0.92 -5.33 15.28
N ASP A 3 2.08 -5.38 15.92
CA ASP A 3 2.63 -4.28 16.69
C ASP A 3 2.82 -3.03 15.82
N PHE A 4 2.55 -1.86 16.42
CA PHE A 4 2.82 -0.57 15.79
C PHE A 4 4.28 -0.19 16.06
N ASN A 5 5.07 -0.03 15.00
CA ASN A 5 6.43 0.48 15.13
C ASN A 5 6.44 1.99 14.89
N LEU A 6 6.88 2.75 15.89
CA LEU A 6 6.99 4.22 15.82
C LEU A 6 8.06 4.71 14.85
N LEU A 7 8.92 3.81 14.35
CA LEU A 7 9.96 4.10 13.37
C LEU A 7 9.50 3.96 11.91
N ASP A 8 8.27 3.49 11.68
CA ASP A 8 7.76 3.34 10.33
C ASP A 8 7.57 4.71 9.67
N GLU A 9 7.83 4.79 8.36
CA GLU A 9 7.55 6.00 7.58
C GLU A 9 6.06 6.09 7.20
N ILE A 10 5.42 4.95 6.95
CA ILE A 10 4.04 4.86 6.47
C ILE A 10 3.17 4.05 7.42
N TYR A 11 1.95 4.53 7.65
CA TYR A 11 0.98 3.95 8.56
C TYR A 11 -0.37 3.80 7.87
N PHE A 12 -1.08 2.73 8.21
CA PHE A 12 -2.38 2.41 7.63
C PHE A 12 -3.45 2.33 8.71
N THR A 13 -4.61 2.93 8.44
CA THR A 13 -5.80 2.66 9.26
C THR A 13 -6.40 1.33 8.83
N GLY A 14 -6.41 0.37 9.75
CA GLY A 14 -7.20 -0.86 9.70
C GLY A 14 -8.13 -0.96 10.92
N ARG A 15 -9.09 -1.91 10.89
CA ARG A 15 -10.12 -2.06 11.95
C ARG A 15 -9.52 -2.12 13.37
N ASP A 16 -8.42 -2.84 13.55
CA ASP A 16 -7.78 -3.02 14.87
C ASP A 16 -6.79 -1.91 15.24
N LYS A 17 -6.49 -1.03 14.29
CA LYS A 17 -5.42 -0.02 14.38
C LYS A 17 -5.94 1.42 14.55
N TYR A 18 -7.25 1.61 14.45
CA TYR A 18 -7.89 2.94 14.46
C TYR A 18 -7.52 3.79 15.68
N LYS A 19 -7.60 3.22 16.89
CA LYS A 19 -7.31 3.96 18.14
C LYS A 19 -5.85 4.43 18.19
N SER A 20 -4.91 3.60 17.74
CA SER A 20 -3.49 3.94 17.69
C SER A 20 -3.22 5.06 16.70
N ILE A 21 -3.79 4.98 15.48
CA ILE A 21 -3.67 6.06 14.48
C ILE A 21 -4.23 7.38 15.03
N GLN A 22 -5.41 7.35 15.64
CA GLN A 22 -6.02 8.55 16.23
C GLN A 22 -5.14 9.15 17.35
N SER A 23 -4.52 8.30 18.17
CA SER A 23 -3.58 8.76 19.18
C SER A 23 -2.31 9.38 18.59
N LEU A 24 -1.80 8.87 17.47
CA LEU A 24 -0.60 9.43 16.82
C LEU A 24 -0.92 10.77 16.15
N LEU A 25 -2.08 10.86 15.49
CA LEU A 25 -2.60 12.10 14.91
C LEU A 25 -2.78 13.19 15.96
N SER A 26 -3.42 12.87 17.10
CA SER A 26 -3.66 13.86 18.17
C SER A 26 -2.38 14.35 18.83
N LYS A 27 -1.31 13.53 18.80
CA LYS A 27 0.03 13.89 19.26
C LYS A 27 0.87 14.62 18.20
N GLY A 28 0.35 14.79 16.97
CA GLY A 28 1.08 15.40 15.86
C GLY A 28 2.27 14.58 15.37
N LEU A 29 2.28 13.26 15.60
CA LEU A 29 3.39 12.37 15.24
C LEU A 29 3.27 11.83 13.80
N ILE A 30 2.07 11.88 13.23
CA ILE A 30 1.82 11.51 11.84
C ILE A 30 0.85 12.50 11.19
N MET A 31 0.85 12.57 9.86
CA MET A 31 -0.11 13.31 9.05
C MET A 31 -0.73 12.43 7.96
N LYS A 32 -1.94 12.76 7.53
CA LYS A 32 -2.65 12.04 6.46
C LYS A 32 -2.12 12.45 5.10
N ILE A 33 -1.82 11.47 4.24
CA ILE A 33 -1.35 11.70 2.86
C ILE A 33 -2.27 11.10 1.79
N ALA A 34 -3.12 10.12 2.16
CA ALA A 34 -4.19 9.60 1.31
C ALA A 34 -5.30 8.95 2.16
N ALA A 35 -6.33 8.38 1.53
CA ALA A 35 -7.41 7.70 2.24
C ALA A 35 -6.86 6.55 3.09
N GLU A 36 -6.99 6.67 4.42
CA GLU A 36 -6.49 5.69 5.41
C GLU A 36 -4.97 5.43 5.35
N ILE A 37 -4.19 6.37 4.80
CA ILE A 37 -2.73 6.31 4.70
C ILE A 37 -2.14 7.57 5.32
N TYR A 38 -1.17 7.37 6.19
CA TYR A 38 -0.53 8.41 6.99
C TYR A 38 0.98 8.24 6.97
N THR A 39 1.71 9.28 7.32
CA THR A 39 3.18 9.27 7.39
C THR A 39 3.68 10.02 8.61
N SER A 40 4.84 9.59 9.13
CA SER A 40 5.63 10.32 10.12
C SER A 40 6.61 11.32 9.48
N ASN A 41 6.73 11.33 8.15
CA ASN A 41 7.60 12.24 7.40
C ASN A 41 6.82 13.50 6.97
N PHE A 42 7.14 14.63 7.60
CA PHE A 42 6.46 15.91 7.37
C PHE A 42 7.14 16.78 6.31
N GLU A 43 8.32 16.39 5.84
CA GLU A 43 9.17 17.22 4.97
C GLU A 43 9.08 16.80 3.50
N ALA A 44 8.95 15.50 3.23
CA ALA A 44 8.90 14.98 1.87
C ALA A 44 7.52 15.17 1.22
N ASP A 45 7.51 15.31 -0.11
CA ASP A 45 6.26 15.37 -0.86
C ASP A 45 5.46 14.06 -0.68
N PRO A 46 4.13 14.12 -0.47
CA PRO A 46 3.29 12.94 -0.36
C PRO A 46 3.45 11.95 -1.52
N SER A 47 3.63 12.42 -2.75
CA SER A 47 3.82 11.55 -3.91
C SER A 47 5.13 10.77 -3.84
N ASP A 48 6.21 11.36 -3.32
CA ASP A 48 7.49 10.68 -3.14
C ASP A 48 7.40 9.61 -2.06
N ILE A 49 6.71 9.90 -0.95
CA ILE A 49 6.44 8.93 0.12
C ILE A 49 5.62 7.76 -0.41
N ILE A 50 4.58 8.03 -1.18
CA ILE A 50 3.73 7.00 -1.78
C ILE A 50 4.53 6.12 -2.74
N ARG A 51 5.36 6.71 -3.61
CA ARG A 51 6.13 5.94 -4.60
C ARG A 51 7.13 4.99 -3.94
N ARG A 52 7.87 5.43 -2.92
CA ARG A 52 8.87 4.57 -2.25
C ARG A 52 8.24 3.50 -1.36
N ASN A 53 7.01 3.70 -0.89
CA ASN A 53 6.26 2.74 -0.08
C ASN A 53 5.19 1.97 -0.87
N LEU A 54 5.20 2.08 -2.21
CA LEU A 54 4.08 1.63 -3.05
C LEU A 54 3.73 0.14 -2.88
N PHE A 55 4.75 -0.72 -2.77
CA PHE A 55 4.52 -2.15 -2.58
C PHE A 55 3.87 -2.48 -1.24
N GLN A 56 4.28 -1.80 -0.17
CA GLN A 56 3.66 -1.95 1.14
C GLN A 56 2.19 -1.46 1.11
N ILE A 57 1.92 -0.36 0.42
CA ILE A 57 0.55 0.15 0.23
C ILE A 57 -0.30 -0.87 -0.52
N ILE A 58 0.20 -1.45 -1.60
CA ILE A 58 -0.51 -2.46 -2.40
C ILE A 58 -0.78 -3.71 -1.56
N ALA A 59 0.21 -4.20 -0.81
CA ALA A 59 0.06 -5.39 0.03
C ALA A 59 -1.00 -5.19 1.12
N GLU A 60 -1.05 -4.00 1.74
CA GLU A 60 -2.02 -3.67 2.78
C GLU A 60 -3.43 -3.44 2.21
N LYS A 61 -3.55 -2.65 1.13
CA LYS A 61 -4.86 -2.26 0.57
C LYS A 61 -5.50 -3.33 -0.29
N PHE A 62 -4.70 -4.17 -0.94
CA PHE A 62 -5.16 -5.16 -1.90
C PHE A 62 -4.54 -6.53 -1.59
N PRO A 63 -4.84 -7.10 -0.40
CA PRO A 63 -4.25 -8.38 0.01
C PRO A 63 -4.62 -9.49 -0.98
N GLY A 64 -3.59 -10.25 -1.40
CA GLY A 64 -3.73 -11.31 -2.40
C GLY A 64 -3.77 -10.83 -3.85
N SER A 65 -3.52 -9.54 -4.12
CA SER A 65 -3.25 -9.06 -5.47
C SER A 65 -1.82 -9.42 -5.91
N LEU A 66 -1.63 -9.59 -7.22
CA LEU A 66 -0.31 -9.87 -7.82
C LEU A 66 0.05 -8.71 -8.73
N ILE A 67 1.28 -8.17 -8.62
CA ILE A 67 1.76 -7.17 -9.58
C ILE A 67 1.80 -7.83 -10.96
N SER A 68 1.22 -7.16 -11.96
CA SER A 68 1.07 -7.71 -13.31
C SER A 68 1.59 -6.78 -14.39
N HIS A 69 1.68 -7.31 -15.62
CA HIS A 69 2.17 -6.58 -16.80
C HIS A 69 3.60 -6.03 -16.65
N ARG A 70 3.89 -4.89 -17.29
CA ARG A 70 5.21 -4.24 -17.31
C ARG A 70 5.70 -3.86 -15.91
N SER A 71 4.78 -3.57 -14.99
CA SER A 71 5.09 -3.25 -13.60
C SER A 71 5.73 -4.40 -12.82
N ALA A 72 5.45 -5.66 -13.20
CA ALA A 72 6.11 -6.82 -12.60
C ALA A 72 7.57 -6.95 -13.05
N PHE A 73 7.88 -6.46 -14.25
CA PHE A 73 9.24 -6.51 -14.81
C PHE A 73 10.11 -5.33 -14.32
N GLU A 74 9.55 -4.13 -14.27
CA GLU A 74 10.27 -2.91 -13.89
C GLU A 74 10.29 -2.66 -12.36
N LEU A 75 9.44 -3.36 -11.59
CA LEU A 75 9.23 -3.13 -10.16
C LEU A 75 9.02 -1.63 -9.83
N ALA A 76 8.36 -0.92 -10.73
CA ALA A 76 8.08 0.50 -10.62
C ALA A 76 6.82 0.88 -11.42
N PRO A 77 6.18 2.01 -11.09
CA PRO A 77 5.14 2.59 -11.94
C PRO A 77 5.69 3.01 -13.31
N PHE A 78 4.92 2.77 -14.37
CA PHE A 78 5.17 3.31 -15.70
C PHE A 78 4.18 4.42 -15.99
N GLN A 79 4.66 5.64 -16.28
CA GLN A 79 3.80 6.83 -16.48
C GLN A 79 2.76 6.97 -15.35
N ASP A 80 3.21 6.86 -14.10
CA ASP A 80 2.37 6.98 -12.89
C ASP A 80 1.26 5.92 -12.76
N ASN A 81 1.36 4.82 -13.51
CA ASN A 81 0.45 3.70 -13.43
C ASN A 81 1.17 2.43 -12.98
N ILE A 82 0.59 1.74 -12.01
CA ILE A 82 0.95 0.38 -11.64
C ILE A 82 -0.24 -0.54 -11.84
N PHE A 83 0.01 -1.75 -12.35
CA PHE A 83 -1.05 -2.72 -12.62
C PHE A 83 -0.93 -3.91 -11.68
N VAL A 84 -2.06 -4.31 -11.11
CA VAL A 84 -2.16 -5.47 -10.23
C VAL A 84 -3.34 -6.35 -10.65
N THR A 85 -3.12 -7.64 -10.71
CA THR A 85 -4.18 -8.66 -10.84
C THR A 85 -4.91 -8.77 -9.51
N SER A 86 -6.23 -8.72 -9.56
CA SER A 86 -7.10 -8.74 -8.38
C SER A 86 -8.38 -9.54 -8.65
N LYS A 87 -9.22 -9.71 -7.61
CA LYS A 87 -10.54 -10.36 -7.75
C LYS A 87 -11.58 -9.51 -8.49
N TYR A 88 -11.32 -8.21 -8.61
CA TYR A 88 -12.21 -7.22 -9.22
C TYR A 88 -11.42 -6.22 -10.08
N THR A 89 -12.13 -5.40 -10.84
CA THR A 89 -11.54 -4.32 -11.63
C THR A 89 -11.88 -3.00 -10.97
N ASP A 90 -10.87 -2.16 -10.70
CA ASP A 90 -11.04 -0.85 -10.09
C ASP A 90 -9.81 0.04 -10.33
N LYS A 91 -9.91 1.34 -10.03
CA LYS A 91 -8.79 2.28 -10.05
C LYS A 91 -8.69 2.98 -8.71
N TYR A 92 -7.52 2.83 -8.08
CA TYR A 92 -7.23 3.48 -6.81
C TYR A 92 -6.19 4.58 -7.02
N GLN A 93 -6.63 5.82 -6.86
CA GLN A 93 -5.80 7.01 -7.05
C GLN A 93 -5.07 7.38 -5.75
N LEU A 94 -3.77 7.57 -5.86
CA LEU A 94 -2.90 8.10 -4.82
C LEU A 94 -2.16 9.33 -5.36
N PRO A 95 -1.60 10.18 -4.48
CA PRO A 95 -0.68 11.22 -4.90
C PRO A 95 0.43 10.65 -5.80
N GLY A 96 0.49 11.12 -7.05
CA GLY A 96 1.51 10.75 -8.03
C GLY A 96 1.46 9.32 -8.58
N VAL A 97 0.47 8.48 -8.20
CA VAL A 97 0.35 7.13 -8.78
C VAL A 97 -1.09 6.64 -8.82
N THR A 98 -1.44 5.90 -9.86
CA THR A 98 -2.71 5.16 -9.97
C THR A 98 -2.43 3.67 -9.92
N VAL A 99 -3.07 2.98 -8.96
CA VAL A 99 -3.11 1.52 -8.91
C VAL A 99 -4.30 1.04 -9.73
N ASN A 100 -4.01 0.37 -10.83
CA ASN A 100 -5.00 -0.21 -11.73
C ASN A 100 -5.20 -1.68 -11.35
N LEU A 101 -6.35 -1.98 -10.74
CA LEU A 101 -6.75 -3.34 -10.40
C LEU A 101 -7.45 -3.95 -11.60
N LEU A 102 -6.94 -5.09 -12.06
CA LEU A 102 -7.51 -5.83 -13.19
C LEU A 102 -7.99 -7.19 -12.70
N LYS A 103 -9.24 -7.52 -13.00
CA LYS A 103 -9.78 -8.84 -12.68
C LYS A 103 -9.02 -9.92 -13.46
N GLY A 104 -8.45 -10.88 -12.74
CA GLY A 104 -7.82 -12.07 -13.32
C GLY A 104 -7.99 -13.28 -12.39
N PHE A 105 -7.50 -14.44 -12.82
CA PHE A 105 -7.39 -15.58 -11.91
C PHE A 105 -6.50 -15.17 -10.75
N GLY A 106 -6.97 -15.38 -9.51
CA GLY A 106 -6.17 -15.15 -8.31
C GLY A 106 -4.94 -16.04 -8.29
N PRO A 107 -4.05 -15.90 -7.28
CA PRO A 107 -2.81 -16.65 -7.20
C PRO A 107 -3.06 -18.15 -7.40
N ILE A 108 -2.44 -18.73 -8.43
CA ILE A 108 -2.44 -20.17 -8.64
C ILE A 108 -1.27 -20.81 -7.87
N THR A 109 -1.36 -22.11 -7.58
CA THR A 109 -0.30 -22.83 -6.88
C THR A 109 1.03 -22.66 -7.63
N GLY A 110 1.97 -21.93 -7.03
CA GLY A 110 3.27 -21.59 -7.65
C GLY A 110 3.51 -20.09 -7.82
N ASP A 111 2.49 -19.24 -7.69
CA ASP A 111 2.66 -17.78 -7.68
C ASP A 111 3.33 -17.33 -6.37
N GLY A 112 4.45 -16.61 -6.49
CA GLY A 112 5.15 -16.04 -5.35
C GLY A 112 4.31 -14.94 -4.70
N TYR A 113 3.89 -15.15 -3.46
CA TYR A 113 3.31 -14.08 -2.64
C TYR A 113 4.36 -12.99 -2.43
N MET A 114 4.06 -11.76 -2.86
CA MET A 114 4.97 -10.63 -2.65
C MET A 114 4.85 -10.15 -1.20
N PHE A 115 5.96 -10.31 -0.46
CA PHE A 115 6.24 -9.86 0.90
C PHE A 115 5.23 -10.20 2.01
N GLY A 116 5.64 -11.08 2.92
CA GLY A 116 5.15 -11.13 4.31
C GLY A 116 3.91 -11.97 4.61
N ALA A 117 3.25 -12.59 3.63
CA ALA A 117 2.11 -13.47 3.90
C ALA A 117 2.54 -14.90 4.26
N ALA A 118 3.24 -15.05 5.39
CA ALA A 118 3.21 -16.29 6.16
C ALA A 118 2.23 -16.08 7.31
N PHE A 119 0.94 -16.38 7.07
CA PHE A 119 -0.01 -16.54 8.17
C PHE A 119 -0.19 -18.04 8.41
N SER A 120 0.43 -18.50 9.51
CA SER A 120 0.12 -19.75 10.21
C SER A 120 -1.30 -19.76 10.74
#